data_AF-A0A437PPS7-F1
#
_entry.id   AF-A0A437PPS7-F1
#
_cell.length_a   1.000
_cell.length_b   1.000
_cell.length_c   1.000
_cell.angle_alpha   90.00
_cell.angle_beta   90.00
_cell.angle_gamma   90.00
#
_symmetry.space_group_name_H-M   'P 1'
#
loop_
_entity.id
_entity.type
_entity.pdbx_description
1 polymer ?
#
loop_
_entity_poly.entity_id
_entity_poly.type
_entity_poly.pdbx_seq_one_letter_code
_entity_poly.pdbx_strand_id
1 'polypeptide(L)'
;MNYPPNGSAAPPGTIGAPTVPAVPPQVRPPHAQGPDPAEAARGTAWAEGVDRLRSAATTEPGRLRIIGAVLALLVVAFGAVTAWQMTDRSAAADDVLHSSQPLSADAADIYRSLADANTAASSGFLAGGQEPAETRDRYEKDIRTAAAKLVTAAANSAPDSPSTAAISKLNTLLPQYKGLIERARANNRQGFPLGGAYLRYANETMQKQMLPAAEDLYKKENERLRSDYDSATPYPWAAIGLGVVALGALAWAQRRNYRRTNRVLNHGLVAATAASTVVLLWLVAGHTFARVGLDASYDHGVRSLNVLHDARIASLKARGNENLTLVSRGAETVDVKGVPKDAFDVDFQKQMKTLTTKLGDAAKLADDGTGKRPVQAADANMKVWKDRHRDAREQDDAGNYQGALDKVIGSAQDKPTRECFDNVDKALQTALTHEQAEFQQAATGGRGAMTGLPVGAAVLAVLGAAAAVLGIGRRLSEYR
;
A
#
# COMPACT_ATOMS: atom_id res chain seq x y z
N MET A 1 9.43 52.57 -6.79
CA MET A 1 9.18 53.89 -6.18
C MET A 1 8.20 53.71 -5.02
N ASN A 2 8.30 54.36 -3.86
CA ASN A 2 9.40 55.13 -3.26
C ASN A 2 9.29 55.09 -1.71
N TYR A 3 10.45 55.19 -1.03
CA TYR A 3 10.66 55.53 0.40
C TYR A 3 10.60 57.09 0.58
N PRO A 4 10.95 57.77 1.73
CA PRO A 4 11.27 57.41 3.14
C PRO A 4 10.47 58.34 4.14
N PRO A 5 10.98 59.10 5.18
CA PRO A 5 12.18 59.04 6.06
C PRO A 5 12.06 59.42 7.59
N ASN A 6 13.03 58.95 8.40
CA ASN A 6 13.70 59.60 9.60
C ASN A 6 12.83 60.02 10.83
N GLY A 7 13.33 60.40 12.04
CA GLY A 7 14.67 60.52 12.68
C GLY A 7 14.66 61.61 13.81
N SER A 8 15.61 61.82 14.76
CA SER A 8 16.82 61.09 15.24
C SER A 8 17.42 61.76 16.53
N ALA A 9 18.25 61.04 17.30
CA ALA A 9 19.30 61.51 18.27
C ALA A 9 18.96 62.06 19.70
N ALA A 10 20.00 62.21 20.53
CA ALA A 10 20.11 62.71 21.94
C ALA A 10 21.27 63.76 22.00
N PRO A 11 22.03 64.07 23.10
CA PRO A 11 21.98 63.84 24.58
C PRO A 11 22.01 65.23 25.34
N PRO A 12 22.96 65.67 26.22
CA PRO A 12 23.75 65.08 27.35
C PRO A 12 23.81 65.93 28.67
N GLY A 13 24.44 65.41 29.75
CA GLY A 13 25.57 66.13 30.41
C GLY A 13 25.57 66.47 31.93
N THR A 14 26.53 65.92 32.69
CA THR A 14 27.22 66.44 33.93
C THR A 14 28.27 65.42 34.42
N ILE A 15 29.50 65.65 34.93
CA ILE A 15 30.47 66.77 35.10
C ILE A 15 30.77 67.22 36.56
N GLY A 16 32.03 67.06 37.01
CA GLY A 16 32.68 67.66 38.21
C GLY A 16 33.09 66.68 39.33
N ALA A 17 34.23 66.75 40.04
CA ALA A 17 35.43 67.61 39.97
C ALA A 17 36.68 66.91 40.65
N PRO A 18 37.94 67.45 40.62
CA PRO A 18 39.20 66.66 40.75
C PRO A 18 40.13 67.01 41.95
N THR A 19 41.30 66.34 42.10
CA THR A 19 42.63 66.96 42.45
C THR A 19 43.89 66.05 42.43
N VAL A 20 44.90 66.45 41.62
CA VAL A 20 46.41 66.44 41.77
C VAL A 20 47.29 65.14 41.90
N PRO A 21 48.62 65.19 41.52
CA PRO A 21 49.45 64.00 41.24
C PRO A 21 50.73 63.80 42.12
N ALA A 22 51.48 62.70 41.90
CA ALA A 22 52.79 62.41 42.51
C ALA A 22 53.79 61.72 41.53
N VAL A 23 55.08 61.62 41.91
CA VAL A 23 56.26 61.37 41.04
C VAL A 23 56.78 59.91 41.06
N PRO A 24 57.31 59.35 39.95
CA PRO A 24 57.80 57.96 39.87
C PRO A 24 59.33 57.78 40.12
N PRO A 25 59.79 56.56 40.50
CA PRO A 25 61.22 56.22 40.52
C PRO A 25 61.63 55.01 39.63
N GLN A 26 62.36 55.31 38.55
CA GLN A 26 63.52 54.58 37.98
C GLN A 26 63.43 53.12 37.45
N VAL A 27 64.35 52.85 36.50
CA VAL A 27 64.49 51.61 35.70
C VAL A 27 65.73 50.82 36.12
N ARG A 28 65.70 49.48 35.99
CA ARG A 28 66.89 48.61 35.93
C ARG A 28 66.81 47.62 34.76
N PRO A 29 67.81 47.60 33.86
CA PRO A 29 68.08 46.49 32.93
C PRO A 29 69.36 45.71 33.36
N PRO A 30 69.73 44.63 32.68
CA PRO A 30 68.89 43.50 32.28
C PRO A 30 69.50 42.14 32.70
N HIS A 31 68.71 41.07 32.67
CA HIS A 31 69.23 39.69 32.65
C HIS A 31 68.68 38.95 31.43
N ALA A 32 69.57 38.26 30.71
CA ALA A 32 69.26 37.58 29.46
C ALA A 32 69.29 36.06 29.63
N GLN A 33 68.11 35.45 29.52
CA GLN A 33 67.78 34.04 29.28
C GLN A 33 66.44 34.15 28.53
N GLY A 34 66.17 33.59 27.38
CA GLY A 34 66.50 32.32 26.72
C GLY A 34 65.30 32.07 25.76
N PRO A 35 65.38 31.19 24.75
CA PRO A 35 64.29 31.08 23.77
C PRO A 35 63.01 30.50 24.40
N ASP A 36 61.85 31.05 24.04
CA ASP A 36 60.54 30.53 24.44
C ASP A 36 60.36 29.06 23.96
N PRO A 37 59.75 28.18 24.77
CA PRO A 37 59.40 26.84 24.34
C PRO A 37 58.30 26.90 23.27
N ALA A 38 58.48 26.13 22.20
CA ALA A 38 57.63 26.17 21.00
C ALA A 38 56.14 25.96 21.28
N GLU A 39 55.28 26.55 20.44
CA GLU A 39 53.83 26.35 20.49
C GLU A 39 53.48 24.86 20.45
N ALA A 40 52.92 24.35 21.56
CA ALA A 40 52.35 23.03 21.58
C ALA A 40 51.16 22.98 20.60
N ALA A 41 51.32 22.21 19.52
CA ALA A 41 50.32 22.12 18.45
C ALA A 41 48.95 21.77 19.03
N ARG A 42 47.95 22.65 18.81
CA ARG A 42 46.59 22.47 19.30
C ARG A 42 45.96 21.28 18.58
N GLY A 43 46.01 20.11 19.22
CA GLY A 43 45.30 18.92 18.77
C GLY A 43 43.82 19.24 18.58
N THR A 44 43.20 18.68 17.54
CA THR A 44 41.76 18.84 17.36
C THR A 44 41.03 18.25 18.58
N ALA A 45 39.85 18.80 18.91
CA ALA A 45 39.07 18.33 20.07
C ALA A 45 38.77 16.81 20.03
N TRP A 46 38.83 16.20 18.83
CA TRP A 46 38.74 14.76 18.61
C TRP A 46 39.97 14.01 19.15
N ALA A 47 41.19 14.51 18.90
CA ALA A 47 42.42 13.94 19.44
C ALA A 47 42.49 14.06 20.97
N GLU A 48 42.15 15.23 21.54
CA GLU A 48 42.03 15.38 22.99
C GLU A 48 40.96 14.44 23.58
N GLY A 49 39.84 14.23 22.90
CA GLY A 49 38.81 13.28 23.29
C GLY A 49 39.34 11.84 23.35
N VAL A 50 40.11 11.43 22.34
CA VAL A 50 40.76 10.11 22.30
C VAL A 50 41.77 9.94 23.43
N ASP A 51 42.62 10.94 23.73
CA ASP A 51 43.61 10.81 24.82
C ASP A 51 42.99 10.94 26.23
N ARG A 52 41.88 11.68 26.39
CA ARG A 52 41.09 11.65 27.64
C ARG A 52 40.40 10.29 27.84
N LEU A 53 39.95 9.61 26.78
CA LEU A 53 39.46 8.23 26.86
C LEU A 53 40.59 7.24 27.16
N ARG A 54 41.75 7.39 26.51
CA ARG A 54 42.94 6.54 26.68
C ARG A 54 43.52 6.63 28.10
N SER A 55 43.59 7.82 28.67
CA SER A 55 44.00 8.05 30.07
C SER A 55 42.93 7.64 31.08
N ALA A 56 41.63 7.81 30.80
CA ALA A 56 40.57 7.28 31.65
C ALA A 56 40.60 5.73 31.73
N ALA A 57 41.01 5.04 30.66
CA ALA A 57 41.06 3.58 30.60
C ALA A 57 42.11 2.93 31.51
N THR A 58 43.01 3.67 32.16
CA THR A 58 44.00 3.13 33.11
C THR A 58 43.46 3.02 34.55
N THR A 59 42.46 3.83 34.92
CA THR A 59 41.89 3.88 36.29
C THR A 59 40.57 3.12 36.41
N GLU A 60 40.26 2.51 37.56
CA GLU A 60 38.97 1.83 37.74
C GLU A 60 37.74 2.77 37.62
N PRO A 61 37.74 4.00 38.18
CA PRO A 61 36.63 4.94 37.97
C PRO A 61 36.43 5.33 36.49
N GLY A 62 37.52 5.50 35.72
CA GLY A 62 37.43 5.79 34.28
C GLY A 62 36.92 4.58 33.48
N ARG A 63 37.37 3.37 33.80
CA ARG A 63 36.85 2.11 33.21
C ARG A 63 35.34 1.95 33.44
N LEU A 64 34.83 2.28 34.63
CA LEU A 64 33.39 2.24 34.92
C LEU A 64 32.59 3.26 34.09
N ARG A 65 33.13 4.47 33.87
CA ARG A 65 32.52 5.48 32.99
C ARG A 65 32.45 5.01 31.54
N ILE A 66 33.53 4.42 31.02
CA ILE A 66 33.58 3.89 29.64
C ILE A 66 32.56 2.76 29.46
N ILE A 67 32.50 1.80 30.39
CA ILE A 67 31.49 0.72 30.35
C ILE A 67 30.07 1.31 30.39
N GLY A 68 29.82 2.31 31.25
CA GLY A 68 28.52 2.98 31.32
C GLY A 68 28.11 3.69 30.03
N ALA A 69 29.04 4.41 29.41
CA ALA A 69 28.81 5.09 28.13
C ALA A 69 28.51 4.08 27.00
N VAL A 70 29.25 2.97 26.92
CA VAL A 70 29.01 1.91 25.93
C VAL A 70 27.66 1.22 26.15
N LEU A 71 27.28 0.93 27.40
CA LEU A 71 25.97 0.33 27.70
C LEU A 71 24.81 1.29 27.37
N ALA A 72 24.93 2.56 27.73
CA ALA A 72 23.93 3.57 27.38
C ALA A 72 23.81 3.73 25.85
N LEU A 73 24.94 3.77 25.13
CA LEU A 73 24.95 3.83 23.67
C LEU A 73 24.30 2.59 23.03
N LEU A 74 24.56 1.38 23.54
CA LEU A 74 23.91 0.16 23.06
C LEU A 74 22.40 0.15 23.29
N VAL A 75 21.92 0.64 24.44
CA VAL A 75 20.49 0.75 24.75
C VAL A 75 19.81 1.81 23.87
N VAL A 76 20.44 2.97 23.66
CA VAL A 76 19.94 4.01 22.73
C VAL A 76 19.91 3.50 21.29
N ALA A 77 20.98 2.83 20.83
CA ALA A 77 21.05 2.28 19.48
C ALA A 77 20.01 1.18 19.26
N PHE A 78 19.81 0.27 20.23
CA PHE A 78 18.74 -0.73 20.19
C PHE A 78 17.36 -0.05 20.07
N GLY A 79 17.09 0.96 20.89
CA GLY A 79 15.85 1.73 20.82
C GLY A 79 15.62 2.42 19.48
N ALA A 80 16.64 3.10 18.96
CA ALA A 80 16.57 3.84 17.70
C ALA A 80 16.36 2.90 16.50
N VAL A 81 17.11 1.80 16.41
CA VAL A 81 16.93 0.79 15.35
C VAL A 81 15.56 0.09 15.48
N THR A 82 15.09 -0.18 16.69
CA THR A 82 13.75 -0.74 16.91
C THR A 82 12.66 0.24 16.47
N ALA A 83 12.74 1.51 16.89
CA ALA A 83 11.77 2.53 16.53
C ALA A 83 11.72 2.76 15.02
N TRP A 84 12.88 2.84 14.35
CA TRP A 84 12.95 2.93 12.89
C TRP A 84 12.34 1.69 12.21
N GLN A 85 12.84 0.48 12.49
CA GLN A 85 12.37 -0.73 11.81
C GLN A 85 10.89 -1.05 12.07
N MET A 86 10.32 -0.60 13.20
CA MET A 86 8.89 -0.69 13.50
C MET A 86 8.06 0.44 12.86
N THR A 87 8.64 1.63 12.63
CA THR A 87 7.93 2.72 11.93
C THR A 87 7.69 2.33 10.48
N ASP A 88 8.72 1.89 9.76
CA ASP A 88 8.62 1.49 8.36
C ASP A 88 7.60 0.35 8.16
N ARG A 89 7.58 -0.64 9.06
CA ARG A 89 6.62 -1.75 9.04
C ARG A 89 5.20 -1.34 9.41
N SER A 90 5.05 -0.47 10.40
CA SER A 90 3.74 0.04 10.82
C SER A 90 3.14 1.00 9.78
N ALA A 91 3.96 1.63 8.95
CA ALA A 91 3.54 2.40 7.77
C ALA A 91 3.11 1.48 6.64
N ALA A 92 3.93 0.49 6.26
CA ALA A 92 3.55 -0.50 5.24
C ALA A 92 2.27 -1.29 5.62
N ALA A 93 2.09 -1.62 6.91
CA ALA A 93 0.85 -2.21 7.43
C ALA A 93 -0.33 -1.22 7.55
N ASP A 94 -0.09 0.09 7.42
CA ASP A 94 -1.10 1.12 7.20
C ASP A 94 -1.53 1.12 5.72
N ASP A 95 -0.55 1.17 4.82
CA ASP A 95 -0.75 1.25 3.38
C ASP A 95 -1.51 0.04 2.84
N VAL A 96 -1.21 -1.18 3.31
CA VAL A 96 -2.01 -2.39 3.01
C VAL A 96 -3.50 -2.17 3.30
N LEU A 97 -3.87 -1.61 4.46
CA LEU A 97 -5.25 -1.51 4.92
C LEU A 97 -5.99 -0.28 4.36
N HIS A 98 -5.32 0.86 4.25
CA HIS A 98 -5.94 2.15 3.94
C HIS A 98 -5.55 2.72 2.56
N SER A 99 -4.58 2.14 1.86
CA SER A 99 -4.12 2.61 0.55
C SER A 99 -4.18 1.53 -0.53
N SER A 100 -3.26 0.57 -0.56
CA SER A 100 -3.04 -0.31 -1.71
C SER A 100 -4.11 -1.39 -1.89
N GLN A 101 -4.70 -1.96 -0.83
CA GLN A 101 -5.85 -2.87 -1.01
C GLN A 101 -7.11 -2.13 -1.48
N PRO A 102 -7.53 -1.00 -0.88
CA PRO A 102 -8.60 -0.17 -1.42
C PRO A 102 -8.38 0.25 -2.88
N LEU A 103 -7.15 0.61 -3.27
CA LEU A 103 -6.82 1.00 -4.65
C LEU A 103 -6.84 -0.17 -5.63
N SER A 104 -6.41 -1.37 -5.23
CA SER A 104 -6.57 -2.58 -6.05
C SER A 104 -8.04 -2.93 -6.27
N ALA A 105 -8.87 -2.83 -5.23
CA ALA A 105 -10.32 -3.02 -5.32
C ALA A 105 -10.99 -1.96 -6.21
N ASP A 106 -10.60 -0.67 -6.09
CA ASP A 106 -11.06 0.41 -6.97
C ASP A 106 -10.65 0.18 -8.43
N ALA A 107 -9.42 -0.28 -8.68
CA ALA A 107 -8.94 -0.60 -10.03
C ALA A 107 -9.72 -1.74 -10.68
N ALA A 108 -10.03 -2.81 -9.92
CA ALA A 108 -10.88 -3.89 -10.39
C ALA A 108 -12.33 -3.44 -10.65
N ASP A 109 -12.85 -2.49 -9.86
CA ASP A 109 -14.17 -1.89 -10.08
C ASP A 109 -14.21 -0.93 -11.28
N ILE A 110 -13.11 -0.22 -11.58
CA ILE A 110 -12.97 0.57 -12.82
C ILE A 110 -13.09 -0.38 -14.02
N TYR A 111 -12.37 -1.51 -14.01
CA TYR A 111 -12.54 -2.54 -15.04
C TYR A 111 -13.99 -3.00 -15.15
N ARG A 112 -14.61 -3.36 -14.01
CA ARG A 112 -15.99 -3.87 -13.96
C ARG A 112 -16.97 -2.87 -14.58
N SER A 113 -16.99 -1.63 -14.10
CA SER A 113 -17.94 -0.62 -14.59
C SER A 113 -17.72 -0.28 -16.06
N LEU A 114 -16.47 -0.24 -16.56
CA LEU A 114 -16.22 -0.03 -17.98
C LEU A 114 -16.78 -1.17 -18.86
N ALA A 115 -16.61 -2.43 -18.44
CA ALA A 115 -17.11 -3.58 -19.17
C ALA A 115 -18.63 -3.78 -19.05
N ASP A 116 -19.23 -3.48 -17.89
CA ASP A 116 -20.68 -3.58 -17.69
C ASP A 116 -21.43 -2.43 -18.38
N ALA A 117 -20.87 -1.21 -18.39
CA ALA A 117 -21.36 -0.13 -19.24
C ALA A 117 -21.34 -0.53 -20.72
N ASN A 118 -20.27 -1.18 -21.19
CA ASN A 118 -20.21 -1.64 -22.58
C ASN A 118 -21.20 -2.77 -22.90
N THR A 119 -21.44 -3.65 -21.93
CA THR A 119 -22.49 -4.67 -21.99
C THR A 119 -23.87 -4.02 -22.09
N ALA A 120 -24.19 -3.06 -21.22
CA ALA A 120 -25.45 -2.34 -21.22
C ALA A 120 -25.65 -1.56 -22.54
N ALA A 121 -24.65 -0.81 -23.01
CA ALA A 121 -24.75 -0.09 -24.29
C ALA A 121 -24.97 -1.02 -25.49
N SER A 122 -24.31 -2.19 -25.52
CA SER A 122 -24.48 -3.17 -26.60
C SER A 122 -25.87 -3.82 -26.55
N SER A 123 -26.32 -4.28 -25.38
CA SER A 123 -27.66 -4.87 -25.24
C SER A 123 -28.78 -3.83 -25.46
N GLY A 124 -28.57 -2.57 -25.06
CA GLY A 124 -29.51 -1.46 -25.28
C GLY A 124 -29.62 -1.04 -26.75
N PHE A 125 -28.54 -1.17 -27.52
CA PHE A 125 -28.56 -1.00 -28.98
C PHE A 125 -29.22 -2.19 -29.69
N LEU A 126 -28.93 -3.42 -29.25
CA LEU A 126 -29.52 -4.66 -29.76
C LEU A 126 -31.04 -4.73 -29.55
N ALA A 127 -31.57 -4.08 -28.50
CA ALA A 127 -33.01 -3.88 -28.29
C ALA A 127 -33.67 -2.92 -29.32
N GLY A 128 -32.90 -2.30 -30.21
CA GLY A 128 -33.39 -1.52 -31.34
C GLY A 128 -33.64 -0.04 -31.05
N GLY A 129 -34.62 0.54 -31.76
CA GLY A 129 -34.84 1.98 -31.81
C GLY A 129 -35.30 2.64 -30.50
N GLN A 130 -35.68 1.88 -29.48
CA GLN A 130 -36.08 2.38 -28.17
C GLN A 130 -35.41 1.58 -27.05
N GLU A 131 -34.19 2.01 -26.68
CA GLU A 131 -33.40 1.47 -25.58
C GLU A 131 -34.20 1.46 -24.26
N PRO A 132 -34.29 0.31 -23.54
CA PRO A 132 -34.97 0.24 -22.24
C PRO A 132 -34.32 1.15 -21.21
N ALA A 133 -35.15 1.86 -20.42
CA ALA A 133 -34.68 2.84 -19.42
C ALA A 133 -33.72 2.23 -18.40
N GLU A 134 -34.00 1.03 -17.88
CA GLU A 134 -33.11 0.29 -16.95
C GLU A 134 -31.70 0.07 -17.54
N THR A 135 -31.62 -0.30 -18.82
CA THR A 135 -30.35 -0.49 -19.53
C THR A 135 -29.59 0.83 -19.68
N ARG A 136 -30.30 1.93 -19.95
CA ARG A 136 -29.69 3.27 -20.04
C ARG A 136 -29.20 3.76 -18.67
N ASP A 137 -29.96 3.52 -17.61
CA ASP A 137 -29.61 3.91 -16.24
C ASP A 137 -28.42 3.11 -15.71
N ARG A 138 -28.34 1.81 -16.02
CA ARG A 138 -27.16 0.96 -15.74
C ARG A 138 -25.92 1.52 -16.44
N TYR A 139 -26.00 1.80 -17.75
CA TYR A 139 -24.91 2.45 -18.49
C TYR A 139 -24.45 3.77 -17.83
N GLU A 140 -25.38 4.69 -17.52
CA GLU A 140 -25.01 5.98 -16.93
C GLU A 140 -24.51 5.85 -15.49
N LYS A 141 -24.97 4.85 -14.72
CA LYS A 141 -24.45 4.52 -13.39
C LYS A 141 -23.00 4.06 -13.50
N ASP A 142 -22.70 3.07 -14.33
CA ASP A 142 -21.35 2.51 -14.41
C ASP A 142 -20.34 3.48 -15.02
N ILE A 143 -20.72 4.30 -16.01
CA ILE A 143 -19.83 5.39 -16.49
C ILE A 143 -19.51 6.40 -15.38
N ARG A 144 -20.48 6.74 -14.52
CA ARG A 144 -20.22 7.60 -13.34
C ARG A 144 -19.34 6.90 -12.30
N THR A 145 -19.55 5.61 -12.05
CA THR A 145 -18.74 4.83 -11.10
C THR A 145 -17.28 4.71 -11.58
N ALA A 146 -17.06 4.41 -12.87
CA ALA A 146 -15.72 4.38 -13.46
C ALA A 146 -15.04 5.75 -13.40
N ALA A 147 -15.75 6.83 -13.74
CA ALA A 147 -15.21 8.20 -13.64
C ALA A 147 -14.85 8.58 -12.20
N ALA A 148 -15.70 8.27 -11.21
CA ALA A 148 -15.44 8.56 -9.81
C ALA A 148 -14.20 7.80 -9.28
N LYS A 149 -14.10 6.50 -9.56
CA LYS A 149 -12.94 5.70 -9.12
C LYS A 149 -11.65 6.07 -9.86
N LEU A 150 -11.73 6.52 -11.12
CA LEU A 150 -10.58 7.11 -11.82
C LEU A 150 -10.07 8.41 -11.16
N VAL A 151 -10.97 9.22 -10.58
CA VAL A 151 -10.57 10.38 -9.76
C VAL A 151 -9.93 9.92 -8.44
N THR A 152 -10.48 8.91 -7.76
CA THR A 152 -9.84 8.32 -6.55
C THR A 152 -8.44 7.79 -6.86
N ALA A 153 -8.29 7.01 -7.92
CA ALA A 153 -7.02 6.43 -8.34
C ALA A 153 -6.00 7.51 -8.74
N ALA A 154 -6.44 8.58 -9.41
CA ALA A 154 -5.58 9.73 -9.74
C ALA A 154 -5.13 10.49 -8.47
N ALA A 155 -6.03 10.72 -7.52
CA ALA A 155 -5.73 11.45 -6.28
C ALA A 155 -4.79 10.72 -5.32
N ASN A 156 -4.74 9.39 -5.40
CA ASN A 156 -3.88 8.53 -4.56
C ASN A 156 -2.68 7.92 -5.33
N SER A 157 -2.48 8.33 -6.59
CA SER A 157 -1.27 8.00 -7.35
C SER A 157 -0.18 9.01 -7.04
N ALA A 158 1.00 8.52 -6.65
CA ALA A 158 2.20 9.35 -6.63
C ALA A 158 2.52 9.88 -8.04
N PRO A 159 3.13 11.07 -8.17
CA PRO A 159 3.83 11.45 -9.40
C PRO A 159 4.77 10.32 -9.84
N ASP A 160 4.82 10.06 -11.14
CA ASP A 160 5.62 8.99 -11.75
C ASP A 160 5.28 7.55 -11.29
N SER A 161 4.12 7.31 -10.67
CA SER A 161 3.67 5.95 -10.35
C SER A 161 3.45 5.10 -11.63
N PRO A 162 3.68 3.78 -11.60
CA PRO A 162 3.42 2.88 -12.74
C PRO A 162 1.98 2.96 -13.28
N SER A 163 1.04 3.28 -12.40
CA SER A 163 -0.40 3.40 -12.64
C SER A 163 -0.80 4.70 -13.37
N THR A 164 0.00 5.76 -13.25
CA THR A 164 -0.31 7.10 -13.81
C THR A 164 -0.59 7.07 -15.31
N ALA A 165 0.16 6.25 -16.07
CA ALA A 165 -0.03 6.10 -17.51
C ALA A 165 -1.38 5.45 -17.87
N ALA A 166 -1.81 4.44 -17.10
CA ALA A 166 -3.09 3.75 -17.32
C ALA A 166 -4.28 4.67 -16.99
N ILE A 167 -4.21 5.36 -15.84
CA ILE A 167 -5.22 6.33 -15.40
C ILE A 167 -5.37 7.46 -16.42
N SER A 168 -4.25 8.01 -16.91
CA SER A 168 -4.25 9.08 -17.93
C SER A 168 -4.87 8.65 -19.25
N LYS A 169 -4.58 7.42 -19.70
CA LYS A 169 -5.18 6.83 -20.90
C LYS A 169 -6.70 6.62 -20.72
N LEU A 170 -7.13 6.10 -19.58
CA LEU A 170 -8.54 5.88 -19.27
C LEU A 170 -9.32 7.20 -19.19
N ASN A 171 -8.80 8.22 -18.52
CA ASN A 171 -9.39 9.56 -18.45
C ASN A 171 -9.52 10.22 -19.83
N THR A 172 -8.59 9.94 -20.75
CA THR A 172 -8.62 10.44 -22.12
C THR A 172 -9.64 9.69 -23.00
N LEU A 173 -9.78 8.37 -22.82
CA LEU A 173 -10.67 7.52 -23.63
C LEU A 173 -12.13 7.53 -23.17
N LEU A 174 -12.41 7.65 -21.87
CA LEU A 174 -13.78 7.61 -21.33
C LEU A 174 -14.76 8.64 -21.95
N PRO A 175 -14.41 9.94 -22.11
CA PRO A 175 -15.30 10.89 -22.78
C PRO A 175 -15.45 10.62 -24.28
N GLN A 176 -14.41 10.10 -24.95
CA GLN A 176 -14.47 9.72 -26.37
C GLN A 176 -15.43 8.55 -26.57
N TYR A 177 -15.28 7.51 -25.75
CA TYR A 177 -16.17 6.35 -25.72
C TYR A 177 -17.63 6.76 -25.50
N LYS A 178 -17.92 7.61 -24.50
CA LYS A 178 -19.29 8.11 -24.29
C LYS A 178 -19.82 8.88 -25.50
N GLY A 179 -18.98 9.71 -26.13
CA GLY A 179 -19.34 10.42 -27.36
C GLY A 179 -19.69 9.49 -28.54
N LEU A 180 -19.01 8.34 -28.66
CA LEU A 180 -19.31 7.33 -29.67
C LEU A 180 -20.63 6.59 -29.37
N ILE A 181 -20.87 6.21 -28.12
CA ILE A 181 -22.12 5.53 -27.73
C ILE A 181 -23.34 6.45 -27.92
N GLU A 182 -23.26 7.75 -27.60
CA GLU A 182 -24.39 8.66 -27.85
C GLU A 182 -24.64 8.88 -29.34
N ARG A 183 -23.59 8.90 -30.18
CA ARG A 183 -23.74 8.89 -31.65
C ARG A 183 -24.39 7.60 -32.15
N ALA A 184 -23.98 6.45 -31.62
CA ALA A 184 -24.59 5.15 -31.95
C ALA A 184 -26.08 5.14 -31.64
N ARG A 185 -26.45 5.50 -30.39
CA ARG A 185 -27.84 5.61 -29.92
C ARG A 185 -28.68 6.59 -30.75
N ALA A 186 -28.15 7.78 -31.05
CA ALA A 186 -28.86 8.80 -31.83
C ALA A 186 -29.15 8.36 -33.28
N ASN A 187 -28.28 7.55 -33.88
CA ASN A 187 -28.51 6.94 -35.19
C ASN A 187 -29.46 5.73 -35.10
N ASN A 188 -29.36 4.90 -34.05
CA ASN A 188 -30.25 3.74 -33.85
C ASN A 188 -31.72 4.16 -33.71
N ARG A 189 -31.99 5.25 -32.98
CA ARG A 189 -33.33 5.88 -32.88
C ARG A 189 -33.91 6.34 -34.22
N GLN A 190 -33.08 6.53 -35.25
CA GLN A 190 -33.48 6.93 -36.61
C GLN A 190 -33.40 5.75 -37.60
N GLY A 191 -33.06 4.54 -37.16
CA GLY A 191 -32.85 3.38 -38.02
C GLY A 191 -31.63 3.47 -38.95
N PHE A 192 -30.73 4.43 -38.73
CA PHE A 192 -29.59 4.65 -39.63
C PHE A 192 -28.47 3.61 -39.39
N PRO A 193 -28.00 2.87 -40.43
CA PRO A 193 -26.94 1.86 -40.29
C PRO A 193 -25.63 2.37 -39.67
N LEU A 194 -25.36 3.68 -39.80
CA LEU A 194 -24.23 4.37 -39.17
C LEU A 194 -24.19 4.20 -37.64
N GLY A 195 -25.33 3.94 -36.99
CA GLY A 195 -25.39 3.62 -35.56
C GLY A 195 -24.58 2.38 -35.20
N GLY A 196 -24.66 1.33 -36.01
CA GLY A 196 -23.90 0.08 -35.80
C GLY A 196 -22.40 0.25 -36.07
N ALA A 197 -22.02 1.18 -36.95
CA ALA A 197 -20.62 1.54 -37.14
C ALA A 197 -20.04 2.27 -35.91
N TYR A 198 -20.78 3.24 -35.35
CA TYR A 198 -20.35 3.92 -34.11
C TYR A 198 -20.32 2.96 -32.91
N LEU A 199 -21.26 2.02 -32.78
CA LEU A 199 -21.21 1.02 -31.71
C LEU A 199 -19.99 0.11 -31.85
N ARG A 200 -19.71 -0.42 -33.05
CA ARG A 200 -18.53 -1.29 -33.24
C ARG A 200 -17.22 -0.56 -32.94
N TYR A 201 -17.08 0.70 -33.33
CA TYR A 201 -15.89 1.50 -33.01
C TYR A 201 -15.80 1.86 -31.50
N ALA A 202 -16.93 2.04 -30.81
CA ALA A 202 -16.96 2.20 -29.35
C ALA A 202 -16.55 0.91 -28.64
N ASN A 203 -17.10 -0.24 -29.05
CA ASN A 203 -16.76 -1.56 -28.53
C ASN A 203 -15.29 -1.91 -28.80
N GLU A 204 -14.75 -1.57 -29.97
CA GLU A 204 -13.33 -1.71 -30.30
C GLU A 204 -12.46 -0.84 -29.37
N THR A 205 -12.83 0.42 -29.16
CA THR A 205 -12.14 1.32 -28.22
C THR A 205 -12.15 0.75 -26.80
N MET A 206 -13.28 0.19 -26.37
CA MET A 206 -13.40 -0.46 -25.06
C MET A 206 -12.50 -1.70 -24.96
N GLN A 207 -12.66 -2.67 -25.87
CA GLN A 207 -11.99 -3.97 -25.82
C GLN A 207 -10.48 -3.90 -26.11
N LYS A 208 -10.05 -3.08 -27.08
CA LYS A 208 -8.64 -3.01 -27.51
C LYS A 208 -7.83 -1.93 -26.77
N GLN A 209 -8.48 -0.97 -26.08
CA GLN A 209 -7.74 0.13 -25.44
C GLN A 209 -8.09 0.39 -23.97
N MET A 210 -9.38 0.41 -23.60
CA MET A 210 -9.80 0.77 -22.24
C MET A 210 -9.68 -0.39 -21.27
N LEU A 211 -10.30 -1.54 -21.57
CA LEU A 211 -10.24 -2.72 -20.71
C LEU A 211 -8.79 -3.24 -20.50
N PRO A 212 -7.90 -3.26 -21.51
CA PRO A 212 -6.48 -3.56 -21.29
C PRO A 212 -5.77 -2.55 -20.37
N ALA A 213 -6.14 -1.26 -20.42
CA ALA A 213 -5.57 -0.25 -19.53
C ALA A 213 -6.10 -0.36 -18.08
N ALA A 214 -7.37 -0.74 -17.91
CA ALA A 214 -7.92 -1.02 -16.58
C ALA A 214 -7.36 -2.33 -15.98
N GLU A 215 -7.07 -3.33 -16.81
CA GLU A 215 -6.40 -4.57 -16.38
C GLU A 215 -4.92 -4.34 -16.03
N ASP A 216 -4.22 -3.46 -16.75
CA ASP A 216 -2.86 -2.98 -16.42
C ASP A 216 -2.84 -2.22 -15.08
N LEU A 217 -3.79 -1.31 -14.86
CA LEU A 217 -3.97 -0.60 -13.59
C LEU A 217 -4.20 -1.56 -12.41
N TYR A 218 -5.13 -2.51 -12.56
CA TYR A 218 -5.42 -3.53 -11.53
C TYR A 218 -4.20 -4.38 -11.17
N LYS A 219 -3.39 -4.79 -12.16
CA LYS A 219 -2.14 -5.53 -11.90
C LYS A 219 -1.14 -4.71 -11.10
N LYS A 220 -0.98 -3.42 -11.43
CA LYS A 220 -0.02 -2.52 -10.78
C LYS A 220 -0.38 -2.19 -9.32
N GLU A 221 -1.65 -1.94 -9.02
CA GLU A 221 -2.07 -1.77 -7.62
C GLU A 221 -1.97 -3.09 -6.82
N ASN A 222 -2.12 -4.26 -7.46
CA ASN A 222 -1.83 -5.56 -6.84
C ASN A 222 -0.33 -5.81 -6.62
N GLU A 223 0.54 -5.37 -7.52
CA GLU A 223 2.00 -5.40 -7.35
C GLU A 223 2.43 -4.48 -6.20
N ARG A 224 1.82 -3.28 -6.10
CA ARG A 224 1.99 -2.36 -4.97
C ARG A 224 1.55 -2.99 -3.65
N LEU A 225 0.31 -3.51 -3.58
CA LEU A 225 -0.22 -4.19 -2.40
C LEU A 225 0.72 -5.30 -1.91
N ARG A 226 1.25 -6.10 -2.85
CA ARG A 226 2.24 -7.12 -2.53
C ARG A 226 3.55 -6.52 -1.98
N SER A 227 4.06 -5.45 -2.57
CA SER A 227 5.26 -4.75 -2.09
C SER A 227 5.10 -4.23 -0.66
N ASP A 228 3.90 -3.80 -0.28
CA ASP A 228 3.60 -3.33 1.08
C ASP A 228 3.60 -4.50 2.08
N TYR A 229 3.03 -5.66 1.72
CA TYR A 229 3.15 -6.91 2.50
C TYR A 229 4.60 -7.41 2.62
N ASP A 230 5.35 -7.42 1.52
CA ASP A 230 6.77 -7.80 1.49
C ASP A 230 7.65 -6.83 2.32
N SER A 231 7.16 -5.61 2.59
CA SER A 231 7.79 -4.62 3.48
C SER A 231 7.37 -4.76 4.95
N ALA A 232 6.11 -5.08 5.22
CA ALA A 232 5.55 -5.16 6.58
C ALA A 232 5.90 -6.47 7.32
N THR A 233 5.88 -7.61 6.61
CA THR A 233 5.98 -8.95 7.23
C THR A 233 7.38 -9.43 7.66
N PRO A 234 8.53 -9.01 7.07
CA PRO A 234 9.85 -9.56 7.43
C PRO A 234 10.28 -9.19 8.85
N TYR A 235 10.83 -10.15 9.60
CA TYR A 235 11.31 -9.88 10.98
C TYR A 235 12.37 -8.76 11.04
N PRO A 236 12.32 -7.91 12.09
CA PRO A 236 13.26 -6.79 12.28
C PRO A 236 14.60 -7.28 12.84
N TRP A 237 15.34 -8.06 12.04
CA TRP A 237 16.54 -8.77 12.48
C TRP A 237 17.65 -7.88 13.05
N ALA A 238 17.79 -6.65 12.57
CA ALA A 238 18.78 -5.71 13.09
C ALA A 238 18.41 -5.24 14.51
N ALA A 239 17.15 -4.89 14.74
CA ALA A 239 16.65 -4.57 16.07
C ALA A 239 16.74 -5.76 17.05
N ILE A 240 16.32 -6.96 16.62
CA ILE A 240 16.40 -8.19 17.42
C ILE A 240 17.86 -8.51 17.80
N GLY A 241 18.77 -8.52 16.82
CA GLY A 241 20.19 -8.79 17.05
C GLY A 241 20.85 -7.77 17.98
N LEU A 242 20.56 -6.48 17.78
CA LEU A 242 21.10 -5.41 18.62
C LEU A 242 20.54 -5.45 20.05
N GLY A 243 19.27 -5.85 20.22
CA GLY A 243 18.67 -6.09 21.54
C GLY A 243 19.31 -7.25 22.29
N VAL A 244 19.57 -8.37 21.61
CA VAL A 244 20.32 -9.52 22.17
C VAL A 244 21.74 -9.11 22.57
N VAL A 245 22.45 -8.33 21.74
CA VAL A 245 23.77 -7.80 22.07
C VAL A 245 23.73 -6.85 23.27
N ALA A 246 22.75 -5.95 23.35
CA ALA A 246 22.59 -5.03 24.47
C ALA A 246 22.31 -5.77 25.79
N LEU A 247 21.40 -6.77 25.78
CA LEU A 247 21.14 -7.62 26.95
C LEU A 247 22.37 -8.44 27.36
N GLY A 248 23.11 -9.00 26.40
CA GLY A 248 24.37 -9.70 26.66
C GLY A 248 25.43 -8.80 27.32
N ALA A 249 25.57 -7.56 26.86
CA ALA A 249 26.48 -6.58 27.43
C ALA A 249 26.06 -6.15 28.85
N LEU A 250 24.76 -5.92 29.09
CA LEU A 250 24.20 -5.61 30.41
C LEU A 250 24.42 -6.76 31.40
N ALA A 251 24.13 -8.00 31.00
CA ALA A 251 24.35 -9.20 31.81
C ALA A 251 25.84 -9.43 32.13
N TRP A 252 26.73 -9.21 31.14
CA TRP A 252 28.18 -9.23 31.36
C TRP A 252 28.63 -8.18 32.39
N ALA A 253 28.12 -6.95 32.29
CA ALA A 253 28.48 -5.87 33.20
C ALA A 253 27.98 -6.13 34.63
N GLN A 254 26.77 -6.68 34.80
CA GLN A 254 26.25 -7.13 36.09
C GLN A 254 27.12 -8.27 36.67
N ARG A 255 27.41 -9.31 35.88
CA ARG A 255 28.26 -10.45 36.29
C ARG A 255 29.68 -10.02 36.66
N ARG A 256 30.25 -9.05 35.94
CA ARG A 256 31.55 -8.44 36.21
C ARG A 256 31.53 -7.68 37.54
N ASN A 257 30.52 -6.85 37.77
CA ASN A 257 30.38 -6.10 39.02
C ASN A 257 30.22 -7.04 40.22
N TYR A 258 29.35 -8.05 40.12
CA TYR A 258 29.16 -9.07 41.16
C TYR A 258 30.49 -9.77 41.52
N ARG A 259 31.20 -10.31 40.51
CA ARG A 259 32.50 -10.98 40.71
C ARG A 259 33.65 -10.07 41.18
N ARG A 260 33.53 -8.75 41.03
CA ARG A 260 34.57 -7.77 41.44
C ARG A 260 34.32 -7.14 42.80
N THR A 261 33.08 -7.04 43.25
CA THR A 261 32.73 -6.31 44.48
C THR A 261 31.86 -7.09 45.48
N ASN A 262 31.45 -8.32 45.16
CA ASN A 262 30.60 -9.20 45.99
C ASN A 262 29.27 -8.58 46.49
N ARG A 263 28.90 -7.39 46.02
CA ARG A 263 27.65 -6.70 46.37
C ARG A 263 26.53 -7.03 45.39
N VAL A 264 25.32 -7.00 45.91
CA VAL A 264 24.06 -7.25 45.18
C VAL A 264 23.85 -6.23 44.05
N LEU A 265 22.94 -6.55 43.15
CA LEU A 265 22.71 -5.92 41.84
C LEU A 265 22.62 -4.39 41.88
N ASN A 266 23.13 -3.73 40.83
CA ASN A 266 22.96 -2.29 40.64
C ASN A 266 21.57 -2.01 40.06
N HIS A 267 20.70 -1.34 40.83
CA HIS A 267 19.32 -1.02 40.43
C HIS A 267 19.21 -0.34 39.05
N GLY A 268 20.15 0.54 38.67
CA GLY A 268 20.13 1.19 37.36
C GLY A 268 20.43 0.23 36.19
N LEU A 269 21.33 -0.74 36.39
CA LEU A 269 21.59 -1.81 35.42
C LEU A 269 20.43 -2.83 35.36
N VAL A 270 19.76 -3.09 36.49
CA VAL A 270 18.56 -3.94 36.53
C VAL A 270 17.41 -3.27 35.78
N ALA A 271 17.14 -1.98 36.04
CA ALA A 271 16.12 -1.21 35.34
C ALA A 271 16.38 -1.15 33.82
N ALA A 272 17.64 -0.91 33.40
CA ALA A 272 18.02 -0.96 31.99
C ALA A 272 17.79 -2.35 31.37
N THR A 273 18.15 -3.43 32.09
CA THR A 273 17.94 -4.81 31.60
C THR A 273 16.46 -5.17 31.51
N ALA A 274 15.65 -4.76 32.50
CA ALA A 274 14.20 -4.95 32.47
C ALA A 274 13.56 -4.18 31.30
N ALA A 275 13.91 -2.91 31.11
CA ALA A 275 13.42 -2.10 29.99
C ALA A 275 13.80 -2.71 28.63
N SER A 276 15.07 -3.07 28.42
CA SER A 276 15.52 -3.71 27.18
C SER A 276 14.88 -5.09 26.96
N THR A 277 14.61 -5.85 28.03
CA THR A 277 13.92 -7.15 27.94
C THR A 277 12.45 -6.95 27.54
N VAL A 278 11.75 -5.98 28.14
CA VAL A 278 10.36 -5.64 27.77
C VAL A 278 10.27 -5.16 26.32
N VAL A 279 11.18 -4.27 25.88
CA VAL A 279 11.22 -3.84 24.46
C VAL A 279 11.49 -5.01 23.53
N LEU A 280 12.44 -5.91 23.84
CA LEU A 280 12.75 -7.06 22.97
C LEU A 280 11.61 -8.09 22.93
N LEU A 281 10.95 -8.36 24.06
CA LEU A 281 9.80 -9.26 24.12
C LEU A 281 8.58 -8.68 23.39
N TRP A 282 8.30 -7.39 23.55
CA TRP A 282 7.22 -6.69 22.83
C TRP A 282 7.53 -6.64 21.32
N LEU A 283 8.78 -6.34 20.93
CA LEU A 283 9.23 -6.36 19.55
C LEU A 283 8.99 -7.72 18.89
N VAL A 284 9.42 -8.81 19.54
CA VAL A 284 9.24 -10.16 19.00
C VAL A 284 7.77 -10.57 19.00
N ALA A 285 7.06 -10.46 20.12
CA ALA A 285 5.66 -10.90 20.22
C ALA A 285 4.72 -10.06 19.35
N GLY A 286 4.86 -8.73 19.38
CA GLY A 286 4.07 -7.80 18.58
C GLY A 286 4.30 -7.96 17.08
N HIS A 287 5.56 -8.11 16.65
CA HIS A 287 5.84 -8.43 15.23
C HIS A 287 5.29 -9.81 14.84
N THR A 288 5.36 -10.82 15.72
CA THR A 288 4.77 -12.15 15.44
C THR A 288 3.25 -12.07 15.29
N PHE A 289 2.53 -11.41 16.20
CA PHE A 289 1.08 -11.22 16.08
C PHE A 289 0.70 -10.40 14.84
N ALA A 290 1.44 -9.32 14.58
CA ALA A 290 1.21 -8.47 13.40
C ALA A 290 1.42 -9.23 12.10
N ARG A 291 2.52 -10.01 12.02
CA ARG A 291 2.81 -10.90 10.91
C ARG A 291 1.72 -11.94 10.73
N VAL A 292 1.27 -12.62 11.79
CA VAL A 292 0.19 -13.63 11.68
C VAL A 292 -1.10 -13.01 11.15
N GLY A 293 -1.47 -11.79 11.59
CA GLY A 293 -2.64 -11.09 11.06
C GLY A 293 -2.50 -10.66 9.60
N LEU A 294 -1.30 -10.27 9.17
CA LEU A 294 -1.00 -9.90 7.78
C LEU A 294 -0.88 -11.11 6.85
N ASP A 295 -0.12 -12.14 7.24
CA ASP A 295 0.01 -13.40 6.50
C ASP A 295 -1.40 -14.01 6.30
N ALA A 296 -2.27 -13.96 7.33
CA ALA A 296 -3.67 -14.39 7.22
C ALA A 296 -4.56 -13.49 6.33
N SER A 297 -4.45 -12.16 6.45
CA SER A 297 -5.24 -11.24 5.59
C SER A 297 -4.85 -11.35 4.12
N TYR A 298 -3.61 -11.73 3.83
CA TYR A 298 -3.16 -12.04 2.49
C TYR A 298 -3.71 -13.39 1.99
N ASP A 299 -3.48 -14.48 2.73
CA ASP A 299 -3.75 -15.84 2.24
C ASP A 299 -5.23 -16.21 2.17
N HIS A 300 -6.05 -15.67 3.06
CA HIS A 300 -7.51 -15.85 3.07
C HIS A 300 -8.18 -14.72 2.27
N GLY A 301 -7.97 -13.46 2.66
CA GLY A 301 -8.59 -12.29 2.03
C GLY A 301 -8.07 -11.97 0.62
N VAL A 302 -6.88 -11.37 0.51
CA VAL A 302 -6.34 -10.82 -0.76
C VAL A 302 -6.24 -11.88 -1.86
N ARG A 303 -5.83 -13.10 -1.49
CA ARG A 303 -5.66 -14.21 -2.44
C ARG A 303 -7.01 -14.69 -2.99
N SER A 304 -8.08 -14.72 -2.18
CA SER A 304 -9.44 -15.03 -2.67
C SER A 304 -10.00 -13.87 -3.50
N LEU A 305 -9.89 -12.62 -3.02
CA LEU A 305 -10.27 -11.40 -3.74
C LEU A 305 -9.70 -11.37 -5.16
N ASN A 306 -8.39 -11.61 -5.33
CA ASN A 306 -7.74 -11.56 -6.64
C ASN A 306 -8.27 -12.63 -7.61
N VAL A 307 -8.58 -13.84 -7.12
CA VAL A 307 -9.15 -14.91 -7.95
C VAL A 307 -10.62 -14.63 -8.31
N LEU A 308 -11.38 -14.02 -7.40
CA LEU A 308 -12.76 -13.56 -7.65
C LEU A 308 -12.83 -12.37 -8.61
N HIS A 309 -11.89 -11.42 -8.52
CA HIS A 309 -11.76 -10.33 -9.49
C HIS A 309 -11.39 -10.86 -10.88
N ASP A 310 -10.43 -11.79 -10.98
CA ASP A 310 -10.11 -12.48 -12.23
C ASP A 310 -11.31 -13.24 -12.82
N ALA A 311 -12.11 -13.91 -11.96
CA ALA A 311 -13.36 -14.54 -12.38
C ALA A 311 -14.36 -13.49 -12.92
N ARG A 312 -14.54 -12.37 -12.24
CA ARG A 312 -15.44 -11.29 -12.67
C ARG A 312 -14.99 -10.67 -13.99
N ILE A 313 -13.69 -10.43 -14.16
CA ILE A 313 -13.06 -10.00 -15.42
C ILE A 313 -13.36 -11.01 -16.55
N ALA A 314 -13.21 -12.32 -16.31
CA ALA A 314 -13.53 -13.34 -17.31
C ALA A 314 -15.02 -13.38 -17.66
N SER A 315 -15.91 -13.26 -16.68
CA SER A 315 -17.38 -13.15 -16.89
C SER A 315 -17.74 -11.94 -17.76
N LEU A 316 -17.19 -10.77 -17.45
CA LEU A 316 -17.42 -9.53 -18.19
C LEU A 316 -16.91 -9.61 -19.64
N LYS A 317 -15.71 -10.17 -19.84
CA LYS A 317 -15.17 -10.41 -21.19
C LYS A 317 -16.07 -11.37 -21.98
N ALA A 318 -16.54 -12.45 -21.35
CA ALA A 318 -17.49 -13.38 -21.97
C ALA A 318 -18.78 -12.64 -22.38
N ARG A 319 -19.44 -11.89 -21.49
CA ARG A 319 -20.67 -11.16 -21.82
C ARG A 319 -20.48 -10.09 -22.90
N GLY A 320 -19.36 -9.38 -22.88
CA GLY A 320 -18.99 -8.44 -23.94
C GLY A 320 -18.86 -9.11 -25.30
N ASN A 321 -18.23 -10.29 -25.36
CA ASN A 321 -18.06 -11.08 -26.58
C ASN A 321 -19.39 -11.68 -27.08
N GLU A 322 -20.20 -12.24 -26.17
CA GLU A 322 -21.54 -12.76 -26.49
C GLU A 322 -22.41 -11.71 -27.18
N ASN A 323 -22.51 -10.50 -26.59
CA ASN A 323 -23.19 -9.37 -27.23
C ASN A 323 -22.57 -9.01 -28.59
N LEU A 324 -21.24 -9.11 -28.74
CA LEU A 324 -20.54 -8.78 -29.98
C LEU A 324 -20.81 -9.77 -31.12
N THR A 325 -21.12 -11.05 -30.84
CA THR A 325 -21.58 -11.99 -31.90
C THR A 325 -22.81 -11.44 -32.64
N LEU A 326 -23.82 -10.95 -31.90
CA LEU A 326 -25.06 -10.42 -32.47
C LEU A 326 -24.94 -8.98 -33.03
N VAL A 327 -23.93 -8.22 -32.59
CA VAL A 327 -23.62 -6.88 -33.11
C VAL A 327 -22.80 -6.95 -34.40
N SER A 328 -21.84 -7.87 -34.50
CA SER A 328 -20.99 -8.04 -35.69
C SER A 328 -21.60 -9.03 -36.71
N ARG A 329 -22.50 -9.93 -36.29
CA ARG A 329 -23.25 -10.87 -37.14
C ARG A 329 -22.34 -11.72 -38.03
N GLY A 330 -21.30 -12.31 -37.45
CA GLY A 330 -20.31 -13.11 -38.18
C GLY A 330 -19.37 -12.33 -39.10
N ALA A 331 -19.39 -10.99 -39.11
CA ALA A 331 -18.51 -10.17 -39.96
C ALA A 331 -17.02 -10.19 -39.54
N GLU A 332 -16.72 -10.65 -38.32
CA GLU A 332 -15.35 -10.83 -37.82
C GLU A 332 -15.12 -12.31 -37.53
N THR A 333 -14.22 -12.94 -38.30
CA THR A 333 -13.93 -14.38 -38.19
C THR A 333 -12.44 -14.64 -37.96
N VAL A 334 -12.16 -15.77 -37.32
CA VAL A 334 -10.81 -16.32 -37.12
C VAL A 334 -10.76 -17.76 -37.63
N ASP A 335 -9.61 -18.21 -38.13
CA ASP A 335 -9.41 -19.62 -38.44
C ASP A 335 -9.25 -20.45 -37.16
N VAL A 336 -10.02 -21.53 -37.06
CA VAL A 336 -9.87 -22.55 -36.01
C VAL A 336 -9.68 -23.92 -36.69
N LYS A 337 -8.43 -24.22 -37.05
CA LYS A 337 -7.99 -25.50 -37.68
C LYS A 337 -8.49 -25.69 -39.11
N GLY A 338 -8.42 -24.65 -39.95
CA GLY A 338 -8.90 -24.67 -41.33
C GLY A 338 -10.41 -24.44 -41.47
N VAL A 339 -11.07 -23.99 -40.40
CA VAL A 339 -12.50 -23.69 -40.36
C VAL A 339 -12.69 -22.26 -39.85
N PRO A 340 -13.30 -21.36 -40.62
CA PRO A 340 -13.63 -20.02 -40.13
C PRO A 340 -14.71 -20.10 -39.04
N LYS A 341 -14.50 -19.37 -37.95
CA LYS A 341 -15.43 -19.23 -36.82
C LYS A 341 -15.58 -17.77 -36.43
N ASP A 342 -16.74 -17.40 -35.90
CA ASP A 342 -16.97 -16.05 -35.34
C ASP A 342 -15.93 -15.78 -34.25
N ALA A 343 -15.24 -14.64 -34.36
CA ALA A 343 -14.14 -14.28 -33.48
C ALA A 343 -14.59 -14.13 -32.01
N PHE A 344 -15.82 -13.66 -31.80
CA PHE A 344 -16.37 -13.39 -30.48
C PHE A 344 -16.95 -14.63 -29.81
N ASP A 345 -17.50 -15.61 -30.55
CA ASP A 345 -17.78 -16.94 -29.96
C ASP A 345 -16.47 -17.61 -29.52
N VAL A 346 -15.44 -17.64 -30.37
CA VAL A 346 -14.14 -18.25 -30.02
C VAL A 346 -13.54 -17.63 -28.75
N ASP A 347 -13.57 -16.31 -28.63
CA ASP A 347 -13.12 -15.64 -27.41
C ASP A 347 -14.13 -15.80 -26.24
N PHE A 348 -15.45 -15.89 -26.45
CA PHE A 348 -16.43 -16.25 -25.42
C PHE A 348 -16.12 -17.62 -24.79
N GLN A 349 -15.93 -18.67 -25.59
CA GLN A 349 -15.63 -20.02 -25.09
C GLN A 349 -14.32 -20.04 -24.28
N LYS A 350 -13.32 -19.26 -24.72
CA LYS A 350 -12.04 -19.06 -24.03
C LYS A 350 -12.22 -18.35 -22.68
N GLN A 351 -13.01 -17.28 -22.61
CA GLN A 351 -13.28 -16.60 -21.33
C GLN A 351 -14.16 -17.44 -20.40
N MET A 352 -15.12 -18.20 -20.92
CA MET A 352 -15.89 -19.19 -20.16
C MET A 352 -15.02 -20.28 -19.55
N LYS A 353 -13.97 -20.72 -20.25
CA LYS A 353 -12.96 -21.63 -19.70
C LYS A 353 -12.17 -20.96 -18.57
N THR A 354 -11.72 -19.71 -18.75
CA THR A 354 -11.04 -18.93 -17.70
C THR A 354 -11.92 -18.77 -16.45
N LEU A 355 -13.18 -18.39 -16.63
CA LEU A 355 -14.19 -18.26 -15.57
C LEU A 355 -14.40 -19.59 -14.83
N THR A 356 -14.51 -20.70 -15.56
CA THR A 356 -14.61 -22.05 -14.96
C THR A 356 -13.42 -22.36 -14.07
N THR A 357 -12.19 -22.08 -14.53
CA THR A 357 -10.96 -22.28 -13.74
C THR A 357 -10.95 -21.39 -12.49
N LYS A 358 -11.21 -20.08 -12.65
CA LYS A 358 -11.13 -19.12 -11.54
C LYS A 358 -12.21 -19.33 -10.48
N LEU A 359 -13.43 -19.71 -10.86
CA LEU A 359 -14.45 -20.15 -9.90
C LEU A 359 -14.03 -21.45 -9.18
N GLY A 360 -13.41 -22.39 -9.90
CA GLY A 360 -12.83 -23.60 -9.32
C GLY A 360 -11.68 -23.33 -8.36
N ASP A 361 -10.90 -22.27 -8.57
CA ASP A 361 -9.84 -21.83 -7.66
C ASP A 361 -10.39 -21.07 -6.44
N ALA A 362 -11.34 -20.15 -6.64
CA ALA A 362 -12.03 -19.47 -5.54
C ALA A 362 -12.75 -20.47 -4.61
N ALA A 363 -13.33 -21.55 -5.15
CA ALA A 363 -13.97 -22.60 -4.35
C ALA A 363 -13.00 -23.45 -3.48
N LYS A 364 -11.68 -23.33 -3.72
CA LYS A 364 -10.61 -23.89 -2.88
C LYS A 364 -10.09 -22.89 -1.84
N LEU A 365 -10.24 -21.59 -2.09
CA LEU A 365 -9.78 -20.50 -1.23
C LEU A 365 -10.85 -20.06 -0.22
N ALA A 366 -12.13 -20.18 -0.55
CA ALA A 366 -13.22 -19.87 0.37
C ALA A 366 -13.28 -20.88 1.54
N ASP A 367 -12.82 -20.44 2.71
CA ASP A 367 -12.69 -21.24 3.93
C ASP A 367 -14.02 -21.59 4.60
N ASP A 368 -15.03 -20.72 4.47
CA ASP A 368 -16.30 -20.81 5.20
C ASP A 368 -17.53 -21.07 4.28
N GLY A 369 -18.74 -21.18 4.86
CA GLY A 369 -19.98 -21.33 4.09
C GLY A 369 -20.52 -20.03 3.48
N THR A 370 -20.07 -18.87 3.91
CA THR A 370 -20.50 -17.53 3.50
C THR A 370 -19.83 -17.10 2.20
N GLY A 371 -18.51 -17.30 2.05
CA GLY A 371 -17.79 -17.11 0.80
C GLY A 371 -18.06 -18.22 -0.23
N LYS A 372 -18.17 -19.47 0.23
CA LYS A 372 -18.28 -20.64 -0.67
C LYS A 372 -19.63 -20.77 -1.38
N ARG A 373 -20.74 -20.43 -0.71
CA ARG A 373 -22.10 -20.51 -1.30
C ARG A 373 -22.26 -19.59 -2.52
N PRO A 374 -21.86 -18.29 -2.50
CA PRO A 374 -21.88 -17.44 -3.69
C PRO A 374 -20.98 -17.96 -4.82
N VAL A 375 -19.78 -18.49 -4.53
CA VAL A 375 -18.92 -19.07 -5.59
C VAL A 375 -19.58 -20.27 -6.26
N GLN A 376 -20.25 -21.13 -5.48
CA GLN A 376 -21.05 -22.24 -6.01
C GLN A 376 -22.25 -21.75 -6.83
N ALA A 377 -22.92 -20.68 -6.41
CA ALA A 377 -24.02 -20.07 -7.17
C ALA A 377 -23.55 -19.45 -8.50
N ALA A 378 -22.35 -18.84 -8.52
CA ALA A 378 -21.73 -18.34 -9.73
C ALA A 378 -21.35 -19.48 -10.69
N ASP A 379 -20.75 -20.57 -10.21
CA ASP A 379 -20.43 -21.76 -11.03
C ASP A 379 -21.69 -22.42 -11.61
N ALA A 380 -22.76 -22.54 -10.82
CA ALA A 380 -24.04 -23.06 -11.30
C ALA A 380 -24.66 -22.17 -12.40
N ASN A 381 -24.71 -20.84 -12.21
CA ASN A 381 -25.24 -19.94 -13.22
C ASN A 381 -24.34 -19.84 -14.47
N MET A 382 -23.02 -19.93 -14.32
CA MET A 382 -22.06 -20.00 -15.44
C MET A 382 -22.30 -21.24 -16.31
N LYS A 383 -22.58 -22.39 -15.71
CA LYS A 383 -22.92 -23.61 -16.46
C LYS A 383 -24.21 -23.45 -17.26
N VAL A 384 -25.28 -22.96 -16.63
CA VAL A 384 -26.56 -22.67 -17.30
C VAL A 384 -26.40 -21.60 -18.39
N TRP A 385 -25.53 -20.61 -18.19
CA TRP A 385 -25.20 -19.62 -19.22
C TRP A 385 -24.56 -20.27 -20.45
N LYS A 386 -23.55 -21.14 -20.28
CA LYS A 386 -22.92 -21.86 -21.40
C LYS A 386 -23.93 -22.69 -22.20
N ASP A 387 -24.88 -23.33 -21.52
CA ASP A 387 -25.95 -24.07 -22.19
C ASP A 387 -26.88 -23.13 -22.97
N ARG A 388 -27.46 -22.10 -22.33
CA ARG A 388 -28.30 -21.10 -23.01
C ARG A 388 -27.58 -20.37 -24.15
N HIS A 389 -26.26 -20.19 -24.06
CA HIS A 389 -25.45 -19.58 -25.10
C HIS A 389 -25.29 -20.49 -26.32
N ARG A 390 -25.06 -21.79 -26.13
CA ARG A 390 -25.10 -22.76 -27.23
C ARG A 390 -26.47 -22.74 -27.91
N ASP A 391 -27.55 -22.78 -27.12
CA ASP A 391 -28.92 -22.69 -27.66
C ASP A 391 -29.14 -21.40 -28.48
N ALA A 392 -28.49 -20.28 -28.10
CA ALA A 392 -28.51 -19.03 -28.86
C ALA A 392 -27.66 -19.09 -30.15
N ARG A 393 -26.46 -19.69 -30.10
CA ARG A 393 -25.63 -19.93 -31.30
C ARG A 393 -26.33 -20.84 -32.29
N GLU A 394 -27.05 -21.86 -31.84
CA GLU A 394 -27.84 -22.75 -32.70
C GLU A 394 -28.96 -22.00 -33.46
N GLN A 395 -29.52 -20.92 -32.89
CA GLN A 395 -30.45 -20.05 -33.63
C GLN A 395 -29.73 -19.15 -34.64
N ASP A 396 -28.60 -18.54 -34.26
CA ASP A 396 -27.85 -17.60 -35.12
C ASP A 396 -27.18 -18.33 -36.31
N ASP A 397 -26.57 -19.49 -36.07
CA ASP A 397 -25.97 -20.36 -37.10
C ASP A 397 -27.03 -20.92 -38.07
N ALA A 398 -28.30 -21.03 -37.63
CA ALA A 398 -29.45 -21.39 -38.47
C ALA A 398 -30.08 -20.17 -39.19
N GLY A 399 -29.54 -18.96 -39.01
CA GLY A 399 -30.05 -17.71 -39.58
C GLY A 399 -31.25 -17.10 -38.86
N ASN A 400 -31.71 -17.69 -37.74
CA ASN A 400 -32.79 -17.15 -36.92
C ASN A 400 -32.25 -16.08 -35.95
N TYR A 401 -31.84 -14.93 -36.50
CA TYR A 401 -31.30 -13.81 -35.72
C TYR A 401 -32.23 -13.34 -34.61
N GLN A 402 -33.56 -13.35 -34.82
CA GLN A 402 -34.51 -12.95 -33.76
C GLN A 402 -34.51 -13.97 -32.62
N GLY A 403 -34.57 -15.28 -32.92
CA GLY A 403 -34.46 -16.32 -31.89
C GLY A 403 -33.13 -16.25 -31.12
N ALA A 404 -32.02 -15.91 -31.78
CA ALA A 404 -30.74 -15.68 -31.11
C ALA A 404 -30.77 -14.43 -30.21
N LEU A 405 -31.39 -13.34 -30.66
CA LEU A 405 -31.58 -12.10 -29.91
C LEU A 405 -32.41 -12.32 -28.64
N ASP A 406 -33.55 -13.02 -28.77
CA ASP A 406 -34.43 -13.38 -27.66
C ASP A 406 -33.69 -14.24 -26.63
N LYS A 407 -32.83 -15.17 -27.09
CA LYS A 407 -31.96 -16.00 -26.22
C LYS A 407 -30.83 -15.24 -25.54
N VAL A 408 -30.46 -14.02 -25.97
CA VAL A 408 -29.34 -13.26 -25.37
C VAL A 408 -29.79 -12.03 -24.57
N ILE A 409 -30.89 -11.37 -24.96
CA ILE A 409 -31.41 -10.15 -24.30
C ILE A 409 -32.93 -10.15 -24.02
N GLY A 410 -33.66 -11.20 -24.39
CA GLY A 410 -35.13 -11.26 -24.35
C GLY A 410 -35.79 -11.26 -22.96
N SER A 411 -37.07 -11.64 -22.95
CA SER A 411 -37.92 -11.72 -21.75
C SER A 411 -37.58 -12.95 -20.89
N ALA A 412 -38.03 -12.98 -19.63
CA ALA A 412 -37.76 -14.12 -18.74
C ALA A 412 -38.29 -15.47 -19.30
N GLN A 413 -39.36 -15.41 -20.10
CA GLN A 413 -39.98 -16.53 -20.80
C GLN A 413 -39.02 -17.18 -21.82
N ASP A 414 -38.17 -16.37 -22.46
CA ASP A 414 -37.21 -16.80 -23.48
C ASP A 414 -36.00 -17.52 -22.89
N LYS A 415 -35.80 -17.40 -21.57
CA LYS A 415 -34.65 -17.89 -20.78
C LYS A 415 -33.33 -17.29 -21.29
N PRO A 416 -33.15 -15.95 -21.26
CA PRO A 416 -32.04 -15.26 -21.89
C PRO A 416 -30.73 -15.49 -21.14
N THR A 417 -29.60 -15.47 -21.85
CA THR A 417 -28.27 -15.59 -21.22
C THR A 417 -27.95 -14.44 -20.25
N ARG A 418 -28.55 -13.26 -20.48
CA ARG A 418 -28.46 -12.08 -19.59
C ARG A 418 -28.79 -12.42 -18.14
N GLU A 419 -29.86 -13.19 -17.89
CA GLU A 419 -30.28 -13.58 -16.54
C GLU A 419 -29.15 -14.33 -15.80
N CYS A 420 -28.48 -15.24 -16.49
CA CYS A 420 -27.40 -16.02 -15.91
C CYS A 420 -26.14 -15.17 -15.68
N PHE A 421 -25.80 -14.25 -16.60
CA PHE A 421 -24.73 -13.28 -16.38
C PHE A 421 -25.00 -12.38 -15.17
N ASP A 422 -26.20 -11.79 -15.06
CA ASP A 422 -26.59 -10.92 -13.95
C ASP A 422 -26.55 -11.70 -12.60
N ASN A 423 -26.90 -12.98 -12.59
CA ASN A 423 -26.76 -13.86 -11.42
C ASN A 423 -25.29 -14.19 -11.10
N VAL A 424 -24.43 -14.45 -12.10
CA VAL A 424 -22.99 -14.67 -11.91
C VAL A 424 -22.33 -13.43 -11.30
N ASP A 425 -22.62 -12.25 -11.84
CA ASP A 425 -22.03 -10.99 -11.38
C ASP A 425 -22.46 -10.66 -9.94
N LYS A 426 -23.75 -10.82 -9.62
CA LYS A 426 -24.29 -10.67 -8.26
C LYS A 426 -23.69 -11.67 -7.26
N ALA A 427 -23.51 -12.92 -7.67
CA ALA A 427 -22.89 -13.94 -6.84
C ALA A 427 -21.39 -13.65 -6.58
N LEU A 428 -20.65 -13.26 -7.62
CA LEU A 428 -19.26 -12.80 -7.48
C LEU A 428 -19.14 -11.54 -6.60
N GLN A 429 -20.07 -10.58 -6.72
CA GLN A 429 -20.11 -9.42 -5.83
C GLN A 429 -20.34 -9.82 -4.36
N THR A 430 -21.20 -10.81 -4.13
CA THR A 430 -21.49 -11.30 -2.77
C THR A 430 -20.25 -11.98 -2.16
N ALA A 431 -19.52 -12.79 -2.95
CA ALA A 431 -18.22 -13.35 -2.53
C ALA A 431 -17.20 -12.23 -2.23
N LEU A 432 -16.96 -11.31 -3.18
CA LEU A 432 -16.02 -10.20 -3.03
C LEU A 432 -16.31 -9.35 -1.78
N THR A 433 -17.59 -9.11 -1.46
CA THR A 433 -17.99 -8.32 -0.28
C THR A 433 -17.63 -9.02 1.03
N HIS A 434 -17.68 -10.36 1.07
CA HIS A 434 -17.30 -11.15 2.24
C HIS A 434 -15.76 -11.22 2.41
N GLU A 435 -15.02 -11.58 1.36
CA GLU A 435 -13.55 -11.66 1.42
C GLU A 435 -12.91 -10.29 1.73
N GLN A 436 -13.54 -9.20 1.30
CA GLN A 436 -13.16 -7.82 1.61
C GLN A 436 -13.31 -7.50 3.11
N ALA A 437 -14.29 -8.11 3.79
CA ALA A 437 -14.51 -7.94 5.24
C ALA A 437 -13.53 -8.82 6.05
N GLU A 438 -13.30 -10.06 5.64
CA GLU A 438 -12.29 -10.94 6.26
C GLU A 438 -10.88 -10.32 6.15
N PHE A 439 -10.51 -9.79 4.97
CA PHE A 439 -9.29 -9.00 4.80
C PHE A 439 -9.22 -7.83 5.80
N GLN A 440 -10.27 -6.99 5.88
CA GLN A 440 -10.28 -5.82 6.75
C GLN A 440 -10.14 -6.21 8.23
N GLN A 441 -10.82 -7.27 8.67
CA GLN A 441 -10.72 -7.77 10.05
C GLN A 441 -9.32 -8.28 10.37
N ALA A 442 -8.74 -9.13 9.53
CA ALA A 442 -7.42 -9.70 9.74
C ALA A 442 -6.30 -8.66 9.64
N ALA A 443 -6.36 -7.75 8.65
CA ALA A 443 -5.39 -6.67 8.47
C ALA A 443 -5.47 -5.63 9.61
N THR A 444 -6.67 -5.29 10.09
CA THR A 444 -6.84 -4.42 11.27
C THR A 444 -6.23 -5.06 12.52
N GLY A 445 -6.42 -6.36 12.73
CA GLY A 445 -5.76 -7.10 13.81
C GLY A 445 -4.23 -7.09 13.69
N GLY A 446 -3.71 -7.35 12.49
CA GLY A 446 -2.27 -7.33 12.21
C GLY A 446 -1.63 -5.96 12.47
N ARG A 447 -2.20 -4.90 11.90
CA ARG A 447 -1.78 -3.50 12.16
C ARG A 447 -1.92 -3.14 13.64
N GLY A 448 -3.00 -3.55 14.30
CA GLY A 448 -3.23 -3.31 15.72
C GLY A 448 -2.09 -3.81 16.60
N ALA A 449 -1.54 -4.99 16.31
CA ALA A 449 -0.40 -5.56 17.04
C ALA A 449 0.92 -4.80 16.90
N MET A 450 1.10 -3.97 15.87
CA MET A 450 2.25 -3.03 15.74
C MET A 450 2.03 -1.70 16.49
N THR A 451 0.81 -1.41 16.95
CA THR A 451 0.47 -0.09 17.48
C THR A 451 1.24 0.21 18.77
N GLY A 452 1.86 1.39 18.83
CA GLY A 452 2.64 1.85 19.99
C GLY A 452 4.06 1.29 20.09
N LEU A 453 4.45 0.27 19.32
CA LEU A 453 5.81 -0.30 19.36
C LEU A 453 6.92 0.73 19.11
N PRO A 454 6.86 1.60 18.08
CA PRO A 454 7.90 2.61 17.84
C PRO A 454 8.06 3.59 19.00
N VAL A 455 6.94 4.08 19.54
CA VAL A 455 6.90 5.06 20.63
C VAL A 455 7.37 4.43 21.95
N GLY A 456 6.87 3.23 22.27
CA GLY A 456 7.27 2.48 23.45
C GLY A 456 8.76 2.13 23.45
N ALA A 457 9.30 1.68 22.32
CA ALA A 457 10.73 1.39 22.17
C ALA A 457 11.59 2.66 22.36
N ALA A 458 11.20 3.79 21.76
CA ALA A 458 11.91 5.06 21.92
C ALA A 458 11.91 5.54 23.38
N VAL A 459 10.74 5.58 24.04
CA VAL A 459 10.61 6.01 25.43
C VAL A 459 11.38 5.10 26.39
N LEU A 460 11.25 3.78 26.25
CA LEU A 460 11.94 2.82 27.11
C LEU A 460 13.47 2.81 26.90
N ALA A 461 13.96 3.13 25.71
CA ALA A 461 15.39 3.31 25.48
C ALA A 461 15.96 4.57 26.14
N VAL A 462 15.25 5.70 26.08
CA VAL A 462 15.66 6.93 26.79
C VAL A 462 15.68 6.69 28.31
N LEU A 463 14.63 6.07 28.85
CA LEU A 463 14.56 5.72 30.27
C LEU A 463 15.63 4.69 30.69
N GLY A 464 15.87 3.66 29.88
CA GLY A 464 16.90 2.66 30.13
C GLY A 464 18.32 3.23 30.09
N ALA A 465 18.60 4.13 29.15
CA ALA A 465 19.88 4.84 29.07
C ALA A 465 20.09 5.77 30.27
N ALA A 466 19.07 6.54 30.67
CA ALA A 466 19.11 7.37 31.87
C ALA A 466 19.36 6.53 33.13
N ALA A 467 18.67 5.38 33.28
CA ALA A 467 18.86 4.47 34.40
C ALA A 467 20.28 3.86 34.44
N ALA A 468 20.85 3.50 33.29
CA ALA A 468 22.23 3.01 33.20
C ALA A 468 23.26 4.08 33.61
N VAL A 469 23.11 5.32 33.12
CA VAL A 469 24.00 6.44 33.47
C VAL A 469 23.88 6.80 34.95
N LEU A 470 22.66 6.98 35.48
CA LEU A 470 22.43 7.33 36.89
C LEU A 470 22.90 6.21 37.84
N GLY A 471 22.67 4.94 37.49
CA GLY A 471 23.13 3.79 38.27
C GLY A 471 24.66 3.68 38.39
N ILE A 472 25.40 4.21 37.41
CA ILE A 472 26.87 4.24 37.43
C ILE A 472 27.39 5.54 38.05
N GLY A 473 26.74 6.67 37.79
CA GLY A 473 27.01 7.96 38.44
C GLY A 473 26.89 7.89 39.97
N ARG A 474 25.83 7.25 40.49
CA ARG A 474 25.60 7.10 41.93
C ARG A 474 26.65 6.22 42.63
N ARG A 475 27.29 5.29 41.91
CA ARG A 475 28.47 4.55 42.42
C ARG A 475 29.75 5.39 42.37
N LEU A 476 29.92 6.27 41.38
CA LEU A 476 31.08 7.17 41.32
C LEU A 476 31.11 8.21 42.46
N SER A 477 29.96 8.47 43.11
CA SER A 477 29.87 9.22 44.37
C SER A 477 30.12 8.40 45.64
N GLU A 478 30.22 7.06 45.57
CA GLU A 478 30.61 6.19 46.71
C GLU A 478 32.13 6.02 46.82
N TYR A 479 32.90 6.56 45.86
CA TYR A 479 34.38 6.54 45.81
C TYR A 479 34.98 7.95 45.91
N ARG A 480 34.28 8.86 46.60
CA ARG A 480 34.71 10.22 46.95
C ARG A 480 34.52 10.42 48.45
#